data_AF-A0A3M0YBL1-F1
#
_entry.id   AF-A0A3M0YBL1-F1
#
_cell.length_a   1.000
_cell.length_b   1.000
_cell.length_c   1.000
_cell.angle_alpha   90.00
_cell.angle_beta   90.00
_cell.angle_gamma   90.00
#
_symmetry.space_group_name_H-M   'P 1'
#
loop_
_entity.id
_entity.type
_entity.pdbx_description
1 polymer ?
#
loop_
_entity_poly.entity_id
_entity_poly.type
_entity_poly.pdbx_seq_one_letter_code
_entity_poly.pdbx_strand_id
1 'polypeptide(L)'
;MGLKRRNKAIAEFNMSSLTDIIFLLLIFFMLTSSLVAPNALNLKLPGSSRTKVVATDRLDDVRIDRRGRFYLNGKRISPQRL
;
A
#
# COMPACT_ATOMS: atom_id res chain seq x y z
N MET A 1 38.26 65.85 -25.14
CA MET A 1 37.24 65.13 -25.93
C MET A 1 36.84 63.87 -25.18
N GLY A 2 35.65 63.85 -24.59
CA GLY A 2 35.20 62.73 -23.76
C GLY A 2 34.55 61.64 -24.60
N LEU A 3 35.14 60.45 -24.65
CA LEU A 3 34.52 59.28 -25.27
C LEU A 3 33.35 58.78 -24.41
N LYS A 4 32.12 59.09 -24.82
CA LYS A 4 30.92 58.47 -24.25
C LYS A 4 30.78 57.05 -24.79
N ARG A 5 31.07 56.04 -23.96
CA ARG A 5 30.75 54.63 -24.25
C ARG A 5 29.23 54.47 -24.37
N ARG A 6 28.74 54.37 -25.60
CA ARG A 6 27.39 53.87 -25.92
C ARG A 6 27.50 52.38 -26.20
N ASN A 7 27.62 51.57 -25.16
CA ASN A 7 27.34 50.14 -25.29
C ASN A 7 26.34 49.76 -24.19
N LYS A 8 25.06 50.04 -24.46
CA LYS A 8 23.97 49.42 -23.71
C LYS A 8 23.85 48.03 -24.30
N ALA A 9 24.43 47.03 -23.64
CA ALA A 9 24.17 45.63 -23.98
C ALA A 9 22.67 45.41 -23.83
N ILE A 10 21.97 45.33 -24.96
CA ILE A 10 20.57 44.95 -24.98
C ILE A 10 20.62 43.43 -24.75
N ALA A 11 20.30 43.00 -23.54
CA ALA A 11 20.11 41.58 -23.27
C ALA A 11 18.79 41.18 -23.95
N GLU A 12 18.83 40.98 -25.26
CA GLU A 12 17.75 40.34 -25.99
C GLU A 12 17.67 38.91 -25.47
N PHE A 13 16.69 38.67 -24.60
CA PHE A 13 16.41 37.34 -24.12
C PHE A 13 16.01 36.49 -25.33
N ASN A 14 16.90 35.58 -25.72
CA ASN A 14 16.65 34.61 -26.79
C ASN A 14 15.55 33.65 -26.33
N MET A 15 14.29 34.05 -26.51
CA MET A 15 13.13 33.21 -26.18
C MET A 15 13.17 31.87 -26.92
N SER A 16 13.79 31.82 -28.10
CA SER A 16 14.11 30.58 -28.82
C SER A 16 14.93 29.61 -27.97
N SER A 17 16.03 30.08 -27.36
CA SER A 17 16.89 29.23 -26.53
C SER A 17 16.19 28.78 -25.25
N LEU A 18 15.28 29.60 -24.71
CA LEU A 18 14.51 29.27 -23.52
C LEU A 18 13.48 28.17 -23.80
N THR A 19 12.74 28.27 -24.91
CA THR A 19 11.75 27.24 -25.29
C THR A 19 12.40 25.89 -25.58
N ASP A 20 13.60 25.89 -26.16
CA ASP A 20 14.35 24.66 -26.45
C ASP A 20 14.78 23.94 -25.16
N ILE A 21 15.25 24.68 -24.16
CA ILE A 21 15.63 24.11 -22.85
C ILE A 21 14.40 23.55 -22.12
N ILE A 22 13.27 24.24 -22.16
CA ILE A 22 12.03 23.75 -21.55
C ILE A 22 11.56 22.48 -22.24
N PHE A 23 11.58 22.44 -23.57
CA PHE A 23 11.16 21.25 -24.33
C PHE A 23 12.07 20.05 -24.07
N LEU A 24 13.39 20.27 -24.01
CA LEU A 24 14.36 19.24 -23.64
C LEU A 24 14.12 18.69 -22.23
N LEU A 25 13.85 19.57 -21.26
CA LEU A 25 13.51 19.16 -19.89
C LEU A 25 12.20 18.37 -19.82
N LEU A 26 11.19 18.73 -20.60
CA LEU A 26 9.92 18.00 -20.68
C LEU A 26 10.09 16.61 -21.30
N ILE A 27 10.85 16.48 -22.39
CA ILE A 27 11.18 15.16 -22.98
C ILE A 27 11.98 14.33 -21.99
N PHE A 28 13.01 14.90 -21.37
CA PHE A 28 13.80 14.21 -20.37
C PHE A 28 12.93 13.74 -19.20
N PHE A 29 12.05 14.60 -18.67
CA PHE A 29 11.12 14.25 -17.60
C PHE A 29 10.13 13.16 -18.04
N MET A 30 9.56 13.26 -19.24
CA MET A 30 8.65 12.26 -19.77
C MET A 30 9.31 10.88 -19.90
N LEU A 31 10.54 10.83 -20.43
CA LEU A 31 11.30 9.59 -20.58
C LEU A 31 11.71 9.01 -19.23
N THR A 32 12.25 9.84 -18.33
CA THR A 32 12.78 9.40 -17.03
C THR A 32 11.72 9.14 -15.96
N SER A 33 10.55 9.81 -16.03
CA SER A 33 9.44 9.61 -15.07
C SER A 33 8.92 8.17 -15.07
N SER A 34 9.01 7.45 -16.19
CA SER A 34 8.64 6.04 -16.27
C SER A 34 9.64 5.09 -15.57
N LEU A 35 10.87 5.53 -15.33
CA LEU A 35 11.90 4.75 -14.64
C LEU A 35 11.80 4.86 -13.11
N VAL A 36 11.01 5.78 -12.55
CA VAL A 36 10.86 5.98 -11.09
C VAL A 36 9.60 5.30 -10.55
N ALA A 37 9.29 4.09 -11.04
CA ALA A 37 8.32 3.22 -10.37
C ALA A 37 8.81 1.78 -10.35
N PRO A 38 9.42 1.35 -9.23
CA PRO A 38 9.10 0.01 -8.74
C PRO A 38 9.18 -0.04 -7.22
N ASN A 39 8.27 0.64 -6.51
CA ASN A 39 7.92 0.26 -5.14
C ASN A 39 6.47 0.68 -4.92
N ALA A 40 5.54 0.03 -5.63
CA ALA A 40 4.25 -0.20 -5.01
C ALA A 40 4.58 -0.87 -3.69
N LEU A 41 4.54 -0.09 -2.60
CA LEU A 41 4.70 -0.57 -1.25
C LEU A 41 3.86 -1.84 -1.20
N ASN A 42 4.52 -3.00 -1.12
CA ASN A 42 3.86 -4.29 -0.98
C ASN A 42 3.24 -4.28 0.42
N LEU A 43 2.20 -3.46 0.60
CA LEU A 43 1.35 -3.49 1.76
C LEU A 43 0.52 -4.75 1.56
N LYS A 44 1.16 -5.90 1.83
CA LYS A 44 0.47 -7.13 2.15
C LYS A 44 -0.38 -6.76 3.35
N LEU A 45 -1.63 -6.41 3.08
CA LEU A 45 -2.66 -6.29 4.08
C LEU A 45 -2.54 -7.59 4.89
N PRO A 46 -2.15 -7.55 6.17
CA PRO A 46 -2.01 -8.78 6.94
C PRO A 46 -3.39 -9.40 6.94
N GLY A 47 -3.53 -10.50 6.19
CA GLY A 47 -4.80 -11.20 6.07
C GLY A 47 -5.27 -11.49 7.48
N SER A 48 -6.43 -10.93 7.85
CA SER A 48 -7.05 -11.27 9.12
C SER A 48 -7.19 -12.78 9.13
N SER A 49 -6.39 -13.44 9.97
CA SER A 49 -6.47 -14.88 10.23
C SER A 49 -7.75 -15.15 11.03
N ARG A 50 -8.90 -14.90 10.40
CA ARG A 50 -10.11 -15.62 10.74
C ARG A 50 -10.01 -16.90 9.96
N THR A 51 -9.43 -17.92 10.61
CA THR A 51 -9.79 -19.30 10.34
C THR A 51 -11.29 -19.29 10.13
N LYS A 52 -11.73 -19.57 8.90
CA LYS A 52 -13.15 -19.84 8.68
C LYS A 52 -13.42 -21.02 9.58
N VAL A 53 -14.09 -20.78 10.71
CA VAL A 53 -14.71 -21.84 11.46
C VAL A 53 -15.70 -22.40 10.46
N VAL A 54 -15.32 -23.50 9.82
CA VAL A 54 -16.25 -24.31 9.06
C VAL A 54 -17.26 -24.70 10.11
N ALA A 55 -18.41 -24.02 10.12
CA ALA A 55 -19.54 -24.43 10.92
C ALA A 55 -19.85 -25.83 10.43
N THR A 56 -19.35 -26.83 11.16
CA THR A 56 -19.75 -28.19 10.90
C THR A 56 -21.23 -28.24 11.25
N ASP A 57 -22.05 -28.79 10.37
CA ASP A 57 -23.49 -28.97 10.60
C ASP A 57 -23.80 -29.89 11.79
N ARG A 58 -22.75 -30.39 12.46
CA ARG A 58 -22.84 -31.18 13.68
C ARG A 58 -22.93 -30.25 14.86
N LEU A 59 -24.15 -30.09 15.39
CA LEU A 59 -24.37 -29.55 16.71
C LEU A 59 -23.94 -30.61 17.73
N ASP A 60 -22.88 -30.34 18.50
CA ASP A 60 -22.49 -31.19 19.62
C ASP A 60 -23.49 -31.02 20.79
N ASP A 61 -24.05 -32.13 21.28
CA ASP A 61 -24.94 -32.15 22.45
C ASP A 61 -24.11 -32.22 23.73
N VAL A 62 -24.16 -31.15 24.53
CA VAL A 62 -23.52 -31.09 25.85
C VAL A 62 -24.60 -31.06 26.93
N ARG A 63 -24.60 -32.06 27.82
CA ARG A 63 -25.53 -32.15 28.95
C ARG A 63 -24.79 -32.27 30.28
N ILE A 64 -25.36 -31.61 31.29
CA ILE A 64 -24.91 -31.68 32.68
C ILE A 64 -26.08 -32.17 33.52
N ASP A 65 -25.87 -33.23 34.29
CA ASP A 65 -26.90 -33.71 35.20
C ASP A 65 -26.86 -32.99 36.56
N ARG A 66 -27.89 -33.20 37.38
CA ARG A 66 -27.97 -32.61 38.74
C ARG A 66 -26.86 -33.07 39.70
N ARG A 67 -26.07 -34.08 39.33
CA ARG A 67 -24.93 -34.61 40.09
C ARG A 67 -23.59 -34.11 39.56
N GLY A 68 -23.59 -33.18 38.60
CA GLY A 68 -22.37 -32.60 38.01
C GLY A 68 -21.65 -33.53 37.04
N ARG A 69 -22.31 -34.56 36.50
CA ARG A 69 -21.74 -35.44 35.47
C ARG A 69 -21.92 -34.81 34.09
N PHE A 70 -20.83 -34.73 33.33
CA PHE A 70 -20.79 -34.18 31.97
C PHE A 70 -21.01 -35.29 30.93
N TYR A 71 -21.79 -34.97 29.91
CA TYR A 71 -22.08 -35.83 28.77
C TYR A 71 -21.84 -35.05 27.48
N LEU A 72 -21.10 -35.64 26.54
CA LEU A 72 -20.90 -35.14 25.18
C LEU A 72 -21.43 -36.18 24.20
N ASN A 73 -22.41 -35.81 23.37
CA ASN A 73 -23.06 -36.70 22.41
C ASN A 73 -23.55 -38.02 23.07
N GLY A 74 -24.14 -37.90 24.26
CA GLY A 74 -24.64 -39.02 25.06
C GLY A 74 -23.58 -39.83 25.83
N LYS A 75 -22.29 -39.56 25.62
CA LYS A 75 -21.18 -40.27 26.29
C LYS A 75 -20.67 -39.47 27.49
N ARG A 76 -20.53 -40.13 28.64
CA ARG A 76 -20.00 -39.49 29.86
C ARG A 76 -18.52 -39.13 29.67
N ILE A 77 -18.15 -37.88 29.97
CA ILE A 77 -16.77 -37.37 29.90
C ILE A 77 -16.33 -36.78 31.23
N SER A 78 -15.01 -36.73 31.47
CA SER A 78 -14.41 -36.07 32.63
C SER A 78 -14.04 -34.61 32.30
N PRO A 79 -14.06 -33.69 33.27
CA PRO A 79 -13.74 -32.27 33.05
C PRO A 79 -12.33 -32.01 32.52
N GLN A 80 -11.41 -32.97 32.68
CA GLN A 80 -10.02 -32.89 32.21
C GLN A 80 -9.87 -33.17 30.71
N ARG A 81 -10.93 -33.59 30.03
CA ARG A 81 -10.98 -33.93 28.60
C ARG A 81 -11.94 -33.05 27.79
N LEU A 82 -12.48 -31.99 28.41
CA LEU A 82 -13.10 -30.86 27.71
C LEU A 82 -11.98 -29.98 27.15
#